data_AF-A0A9D6ZLN3-F1
#
_entry.id   AF-A0A9D6ZLN3-F1
#
_cell.length_a   1.000
_cell.length_b   1.000
_cell.length_c   1.000
_cell.angle_alpha   90.00
_cell.angle_beta   90.00
_cell.angle_gamma   90.00
#
_symmetry.space_group_name_H-M   'P 1'
#
loop_
_entity.id
_entity.type
_entity.pdbx_description
1 polymer ?
#
loop_
_entity_poly.entity_id
_entity_poly.type
_entity_poly.pdbx_seq_one_letter_code
_entity_poly.pdbx_strand_id
1 'polypeptide(L)'
;MMTRTRWMLAASVGALLAAPGCYSSGAGDDVGEPDSRTDGDDTTETAADADATEVPADTDAAEVPADADASAGPWPVTFRLRFISDIPESVWVAAWDAAYPSGHWLSLSRDGAGFRKSPACDICMCDDCPGCPVCGAPCMEAVELRDGGSVEWFWPGFEYAQITCPAAPPATCQEERAASAGAYAARFCWGASVGGTSPCNEEILDPQCADVEFALPDPDGVVEYLIDHGG
;
A
#
# COMPACT_ATOMS: atom_id res chain seq x y z
N MET A 1 -18.34 1.47 -53.09
CA MET A 1 -18.65 2.49 -52.07
C MET A 1 -17.93 2.07 -50.80
N MET A 2 -16.82 2.73 -50.45
CA MET A 2 -16.00 2.42 -49.27
C MET A 2 -16.11 3.61 -48.32
N THR A 3 -16.74 3.40 -47.16
CA THR A 3 -16.93 4.41 -46.13
C THR A 3 -15.68 4.46 -45.27
N ARG A 4 -14.94 5.58 -45.31
CA ARG A 4 -13.78 5.83 -44.45
C ARG A 4 -14.27 6.40 -43.12
N THR A 5 -14.17 5.61 -42.04
CA THR A 5 -14.42 6.06 -40.68
C THR A 5 -13.21 6.84 -40.18
N ARG A 6 -13.42 8.12 -39.85
CA ARG A 6 -12.43 9.03 -39.26
C ARG A 6 -12.43 8.82 -37.74
N TRP A 7 -11.32 8.35 -37.19
CA TRP A 7 -11.09 8.33 -35.75
C TRP A 7 -10.66 9.73 -35.29
N MET A 8 -11.40 10.29 -34.33
CA MET A 8 -11.00 11.51 -33.63
C MET A 8 -10.11 11.11 -32.45
N LEU A 9 -8.86 11.59 -32.46
CA LEU A 9 -7.98 11.59 -31.30
C LEU A 9 -8.52 12.61 -30.29
N ALA A 10 -9.04 12.13 -29.16
CA ALA A 10 -9.27 12.96 -27.98
C ALA A 10 -7.92 13.16 -27.28
N ALA A 11 -7.45 14.40 -27.25
CA ALA A 11 -6.30 14.79 -26.45
C ALA A 11 -6.75 14.99 -25.00
N SER A 12 -6.33 14.11 -24.10
CA SER A 12 -6.52 14.27 -22.67
C SER A 12 -5.59 15.36 -22.14
N VAL A 13 -6.15 16.52 -21.80
CA VAL A 13 -5.43 17.60 -21.12
C VAL A 13 -5.40 17.27 -19.63
N GLY A 14 -4.27 16.77 -19.15
CA GLY A 14 -4.02 16.63 -17.71
C GLY A 14 -3.89 18.01 -17.06
N ALA A 15 -4.91 18.42 -16.31
CA ALA A 15 -4.84 19.62 -15.48
C ALA A 15 -4.16 19.27 -14.16
N LEU A 16 -2.94 19.79 -13.94
CA LEU A 16 -2.35 19.85 -12.61
C LEU A 16 -3.17 20.84 -11.77
N LEU A 17 -4.04 20.33 -10.91
CA LEU A 17 -4.67 21.12 -9.86
C LEU A 17 -3.78 21.08 -8.62
N ALA A 18 -3.25 22.24 -8.25
CA ALA A 18 -2.60 22.43 -6.96
C ALA A 18 -3.67 22.33 -5.85
N ALA A 19 -3.62 21.27 -5.05
CA ALA A 19 -4.54 21.10 -3.93
C ALA A 19 -4.25 22.14 -2.83
N PRO A 20 -5.26 22.88 -2.34
CA PRO A 20 -5.11 23.76 -1.19
C PRO A 20 -4.89 22.94 0.09
N GLY A 21 -3.86 23.29 0.86
CA GLY A 21 -3.51 22.60 2.10
C GLY A 21 -4.63 22.65 3.13
N CYS A 22 -5.15 21.47 3.51
CA CYS A 22 -6.04 21.30 4.63
C CYS A 22 -5.24 21.38 5.95
N TYR A 23 -5.15 22.58 6.51
CA TYR A 23 -4.63 22.80 7.86
C TYR A 23 -5.77 22.60 8.86
N SER A 24 -5.87 21.42 9.47
CA SER A 24 -6.82 21.17 10.57
C SER A 24 -6.21 21.67 11.88
N SER A 25 -6.58 22.89 12.28
CA SER A 25 -6.29 23.41 13.62
C SER A 25 -7.27 22.81 14.63
N GLY A 26 -6.91 21.67 15.22
CA GLY A 26 -7.62 21.09 16.36
C GLY A 26 -7.21 21.77 17.66
N ALA A 27 -8.14 22.51 18.27
CA ALA A 27 -8.03 23.06 19.62
C ALA A 27 -8.96 22.28 20.56
N GLY A 28 -8.49 22.00 21.77
CA GLY A 28 -9.33 21.94 22.98
C GLY A 28 -9.72 20.57 23.51
N ASP A 29 -9.01 20.18 24.58
CA ASP A 29 -9.53 19.72 25.89
C ASP A 29 -10.74 18.76 25.94
N ASP A 30 -10.56 17.55 26.48
CA ASP A 30 -11.20 17.18 27.76
C ASP A 30 -10.56 15.91 28.36
N VAL A 31 -10.25 15.99 29.65
CA VAL A 31 -9.59 14.96 30.46
C VAL A 31 -10.69 14.18 31.18
N GLY A 32 -10.90 12.93 30.79
CA GLY A 32 -11.83 12.01 31.46
C GLY A 32 -11.10 10.75 31.90
N GLU A 33 -10.67 10.71 33.17
CA GLU A 33 -10.33 9.47 33.87
C GLU A 33 -11.57 8.59 34.04
N PRO A 34 -11.44 7.28 33.84
CA PRO A 34 -11.96 6.39 34.87
C PRO A 34 -10.96 5.31 35.30
N ASP A 35 -10.71 5.29 36.60
CA ASP A 35 -10.35 4.11 37.39
C ASP A 35 -11.23 2.90 37.03
N SER A 36 -10.64 1.69 36.92
CA SER A 36 -11.22 0.45 37.48
C SER A 36 -10.28 -0.75 37.33
N ARG A 37 -9.79 -1.18 38.49
CA ARG A 37 -9.20 -2.50 38.85
C ARG A 37 -9.82 -3.68 38.10
N THR A 38 -9.01 -4.68 37.76
CA THR A 38 -9.38 -6.09 37.98
C THR A 38 -8.13 -6.93 38.24
N ASP A 39 -8.14 -7.57 39.41
CA ASP A 39 -7.19 -8.52 39.95
C ASP A 39 -7.24 -9.88 39.23
N GLY A 40 -6.12 -10.63 39.31
CA GLY A 40 -6.09 -12.09 39.33
C GLY A 40 -6.15 -12.80 37.97
N ASP A 41 -5.13 -13.58 37.63
CA ASP A 41 -5.04 -14.96 38.13
C ASP A 41 -3.66 -15.54 37.81
N ASP A 42 -3.09 -16.17 38.84
CA ASP A 42 -1.84 -16.90 38.88
C ASP A 42 -2.15 -18.36 38.51
N THR A 43 -1.70 -18.81 37.35
CA THR A 43 -1.63 -20.25 37.05
C THR A 43 -0.24 -20.60 36.52
N THR A 44 0.63 -20.84 37.49
CA THR A 44 1.84 -21.64 37.35
C THR A 44 1.45 -23.08 36.99
N GLU A 45 1.77 -23.55 35.78
CA GLU A 45 1.75 -24.98 35.46
C GLU A 45 3.18 -25.45 35.12
N THR A 46 3.67 -26.32 36.00
CA THR A 46 4.97 -26.99 35.96
C THR A 46 4.76 -28.44 35.52
N ALA A 47 5.44 -28.88 34.45
CA ALA A 47 5.81 -30.27 34.11
C ALA A 47 6.28 -30.30 32.64
N ALA A 48 7.26 -31.08 32.17
CA ALA A 48 8.14 -32.07 32.75
C ALA A 48 9.34 -32.26 31.79
N ASP A 49 10.49 -32.65 32.37
CA ASP A 49 11.60 -33.33 31.71
C ASP A 49 11.13 -34.44 30.75
N ALA A 50 11.70 -34.51 29.55
CA ALA A 50 12.32 -35.74 29.05
C ALA A 50 13.09 -35.54 27.73
N ASP A 51 14.23 -36.22 27.69
CA ASP A 51 14.86 -36.86 26.54
C ASP A 51 15.82 -36.06 25.67
N ALA A 52 17.07 -36.02 26.14
CA ALA A 52 18.25 -35.76 25.34
C ALA A 52 18.47 -36.90 24.33
N THR A 53 17.96 -36.73 23.11
CA THR A 53 18.38 -37.53 21.96
C THR A 53 19.67 -36.92 21.39
N GLU A 54 20.78 -37.65 21.50
CA GLU A 54 22.05 -37.32 20.86
C GLU A 54 21.88 -37.25 19.33
N VAL A 55 22.08 -36.06 18.76
CA VAL A 55 22.09 -35.83 17.32
C VAL A 55 23.49 -36.15 16.78
N PRO A 56 23.64 -37.06 15.79
CA PRO A 56 24.93 -37.33 15.19
C PRO A 56 25.45 -36.10 14.44
N ALA A 57 26.68 -35.71 14.77
CA ALA A 57 27.44 -34.67 14.09
C ALA A 57 27.94 -35.19 12.73
N ASP A 58 27.20 -34.91 11.67
CA ASP A 58 27.71 -34.94 10.30
C ASP A 58 26.89 -33.96 9.46
N THR A 59 27.16 -32.67 9.68
CA THR A 59 26.68 -31.62 8.79
C THR A 59 27.79 -31.39 7.77
N ASP A 60 27.66 -32.08 6.64
CA ASP A 60 28.25 -31.64 5.38
C ASP A 60 27.97 -30.13 5.29
N ALA A 61 29.03 -29.34 5.38
CA ALA A 61 28.99 -27.90 5.17
C ALA A 61 28.66 -27.69 3.69
N ALA A 62 27.38 -27.82 3.35
CA ALA A 62 26.84 -27.27 2.13
C ALA A 62 27.26 -25.80 2.13
N GLU A 63 28.18 -25.45 1.23
CA GLU A 63 28.53 -24.07 0.94
C GLU A 63 27.21 -23.34 0.73
N VAL A 64 26.78 -22.60 1.75
CA VAL A 64 25.68 -21.64 1.59
C VAL A 64 26.18 -20.73 0.49
N PRO A 65 25.56 -20.74 -0.70
CA PRO A 65 26.05 -19.95 -1.81
C PRO A 65 26.11 -18.52 -1.30
N ALA A 66 27.33 -17.98 -1.26
CA ALA A 66 27.60 -16.63 -0.79
C ALA A 66 26.56 -15.73 -1.41
N ASP A 67 25.76 -15.10 -0.54
CA ASP A 67 24.58 -14.33 -0.84
C ASP A 67 24.79 -13.63 -2.17
N ALA A 68 24.14 -14.17 -3.21
CA ALA A 68 23.97 -13.43 -4.42
C ALA A 68 23.19 -12.21 -3.96
N ASP A 69 23.91 -11.10 -3.75
CA ASP A 69 23.39 -9.76 -3.60
C ASP A 69 22.41 -9.58 -4.75
N ALA A 70 21.16 -10.00 -4.49
CA ALA A 70 20.04 -9.95 -5.40
C ALA A 70 19.82 -8.47 -5.56
N SER A 71 20.45 -7.92 -6.60
CA SER A 71 21.05 -6.59 -6.55
C SER A 71 20.02 -5.56 -6.16
N ALA A 72 19.93 -5.22 -4.88
CA ALA A 72 18.87 -4.36 -4.39
C ALA A 72 18.96 -3.04 -5.14
N GLY A 73 17.88 -2.66 -5.80
CA GLY A 73 17.81 -1.44 -6.58
C GLY A 73 16.43 -0.84 -6.41
N PRO A 74 16.27 0.49 -6.55
CA PRO A 74 14.95 0.99 -6.88
C PRO A 74 14.60 0.44 -8.27
N TRP A 75 13.62 -0.46 -8.33
CA TRP A 75 13.00 -0.89 -9.58
C TRP A 75 11.66 -0.19 -9.69
N PRO A 76 11.58 0.95 -10.40
CA PRO A 76 10.34 1.68 -10.53
C PRO A 76 9.32 0.85 -11.30
N VAL A 77 8.06 0.89 -10.85
CA VAL A 77 6.92 0.20 -11.46
C VAL A 77 5.75 1.17 -11.59
N THR A 78 5.11 1.17 -12.75
CA THR A 78 3.83 1.84 -12.96
C THR A 78 2.71 0.80 -12.88
N PHE A 79 1.80 0.98 -11.94
CA PHE A 79 0.59 0.19 -11.82
C PHE A 79 -0.53 0.87 -12.59
N ARG A 80 -1.22 0.14 -13.48
CA ARG A 80 -2.35 0.67 -14.24
C ARG A 80 -3.61 -0.14 -13.99
N LEU A 81 -4.69 0.54 -13.67
CA LEU A 81 -6.04 -0.04 -13.64
C LEU A 81 -6.83 0.54 -14.81
N ARG A 82 -7.35 -0.34 -15.67
CA ARG A 82 -8.17 0.03 -16.82
C ARG A 82 -9.59 -0.50 -16.65
N PHE A 83 -10.56 0.25 -17.15
CA PHE A 83 -11.96 -0.16 -17.15
C PHE A 83 -12.50 -0.18 -18.59
N ILE A 84 -13.04 -1.32 -19.00
CA ILE A 84 -13.75 -1.51 -20.26
C ILE A 84 -15.12 -2.10 -19.93
N SER A 85 -16.17 -1.51 -20.50
CA SER A 85 -17.56 -1.92 -20.24
C SER A 85 -18.40 -1.81 -21.50
N ASP A 86 -19.25 -2.79 -21.74
CA ASP A 86 -20.23 -2.77 -22.84
C ASP A 86 -21.55 -2.06 -22.47
N ILE A 87 -21.73 -1.77 -21.19
CA ILE A 87 -22.84 -0.99 -20.63
C ILE A 87 -22.36 0.38 -20.11
N PRO A 88 -23.23 1.41 -20.05
CA PRO A 88 -22.85 2.77 -19.62
C PRO A 88 -22.72 2.89 -18.08
N GLU A 89 -21.95 1.99 -17.48
CA GLU A 89 -21.60 2.02 -16.05
C GLU A 89 -20.21 2.63 -15.85
N SER A 90 -19.91 2.99 -14.60
CA SER A 90 -18.62 3.52 -14.17
C SER A 90 -18.17 2.81 -12.90
N VAL A 91 -16.87 2.69 -12.71
CA VAL A 91 -16.31 2.26 -11.43
C VAL A 91 -15.60 3.42 -10.75
N TRP A 92 -15.47 3.35 -9.43
CA TRP A 92 -14.80 4.33 -8.61
C TRP A 92 -13.53 3.75 -8.03
N VAL A 93 -12.47 4.54 -8.04
CA VAL A 93 -11.13 4.20 -7.55
C VAL A 93 -10.58 5.38 -6.77
N ALA A 94 -9.77 5.18 -5.73
CA ALA A 94 -9.15 6.33 -5.07
C ALA A 94 -8.05 6.93 -5.96
N ALA A 95 -8.05 8.25 -6.10
CA ALA A 95 -7.07 8.98 -6.90
C ALA A 95 -5.67 8.89 -6.29
N TRP A 96 -5.61 8.90 -4.96
CA TRP A 96 -4.36 8.97 -4.21
C TRP A 96 -4.14 7.68 -3.44
N ASP A 97 -2.95 7.14 -3.63
CA ASP A 97 -2.41 6.12 -2.75
C ASP A 97 -1.90 6.80 -1.47
N ALA A 98 -2.80 7.07 -0.53
CA ALA A 98 -2.36 7.47 0.79
C ALA A 98 -1.48 6.33 1.33
N ALA A 99 -0.27 6.66 1.74
CA ALA A 99 0.81 5.79 2.20
C ALA A 99 0.48 4.84 3.38
N TYR A 100 -0.80 4.69 3.70
CA TYR A 100 -1.34 3.75 4.65
C TYR A 100 -0.98 2.30 4.27
N PRO A 101 -0.73 1.44 5.27
CA PRO A 101 -0.59 0.01 5.04
C PRO A 101 -1.93 -0.61 4.60
N SER A 102 -3.01 0.17 4.70
CA SER A 102 -4.37 -0.08 4.24
C SER A 102 -4.78 0.89 3.12
N GLY A 103 -3.85 1.34 2.26
CA GLY A 103 -4.22 2.01 1.01
C GLY A 103 -5.07 1.05 0.18
N HIS A 104 -6.39 1.09 0.39
CA HIS A 104 -7.31 -0.02 0.07
C HIS A 104 -7.42 -0.34 -1.42
N TRP A 105 -6.84 0.48 -2.30
CA TRP A 105 -7.13 0.49 -3.73
C TRP A 105 -5.97 0.01 -4.61
N LEU A 106 -4.74 0.22 -4.14
CA LEU A 106 -3.56 -0.46 -4.64
C LEU A 106 -2.73 -0.84 -3.42
N SER A 107 -2.56 -2.13 -3.14
CA SER A 107 -1.66 -2.61 -2.10
C SER A 107 -0.63 -3.56 -2.69
N LEU A 108 0.57 -3.56 -2.12
CA LEU A 108 1.65 -4.45 -2.54
C LEU A 108 1.96 -5.42 -1.42
N SER A 109 2.25 -6.66 -1.80
CA SER A 109 2.69 -7.69 -0.88
C SER A 109 3.84 -8.49 -1.44
N ARG A 110 4.65 -9.04 -0.54
CA ARG A 110 5.72 -10.01 -0.81
C ARG A 110 5.56 -11.15 0.18
N ASP A 111 5.61 -12.38 -0.30
CA ASP A 111 5.39 -13.59 0.53
C ASP A 111 4.06 -13.56 1.32
N GLY A 112 3.03 -12.95 0.73
CA GLY A 112 1.71 -12.76 1.36
C GLY A 112 1.66 -11.68 2.44
N ALA A 113 2.78 -11.03 2.76
CA ALA A 113 2.84 -9.92 3.70
C ALA A 113 2.76 -8.56 2.98
N GLY A 114 1.80 -7.72 3.35
CA GLY A 114 1.68 -6.36 2.84
C GLY A 114 2.80 -5.45 3.36
N PHE A 115 3.25 -4.51 2.54
CA PHE A 115 4.22 -3.48 2.93
C PHE A 115 3.80 -2.08 2.46
N ARG A 116 4.38 -1.04 3.06
CA ARG A 116 4.16 0.35 2.64
C ARG A 116 5.06 0.68 1.46
N LYS A 117 4.47 1.18 0.38
CA LYS A 117 5.16 1.55 -0.87
C LYS A 117 5.46 3.05 -0.99
N SER A 118 5.05 3.84 0.00
CA SER A 118 5.23 5.29 0.09
C SER A 118 5.37 5.71 1.56
N PRO A 119 6.02 6.86 1.84
CA PRO A 119 6.20 7.37 3.19
C PRO A 119 4.88 7.91 3.73
N ALA A 120 4.58 7.63 4.99
CA ALA A 120 3.33 8.05 5.60
C ALA A 120 3.46 9.37 6.33
N CYS A 121 2.56 10.30 6.00
CA CYS A 121 2.51 11.62 6.61
C CYS A 121 2.34 11.59 8.13
N ASP A 122 1.72 10.53 8.65
CA ASP A 122 1.45 10.32 10.08
C ASP A 122 2.61 9.64 10.83
N ILE A 123 3.69 9.24 10.14
CA ILE A 123 4.82 8.51 10.73
C ILE A 123 6.14 9.14 10.29
N CYS A 124 6.99 9.46 11.26
CA CYS A 124 8.30 10.07 11.02
C CYS A 124 9.20 9.16 10.17
N MET A 125 10.01 9.74 9.28
CA MET A 125 11.17 9.03 8.74
C MET A 125 12.21 8.85 9.84
N CYS A 126 12.94 7.73 9.84
CA CYS A 126 13.90 7.44 10.90
C CYS A 126 15.09 8.43 10.95
N ASP A 127 15.42 9.06 9.82
CA ASP A 127 16.47 10.09 9.75
C ASP A 127 16.02 11.42 10.36
N ASP A 128 14.72 11.66 10.49
CA ASP A 128 14.13 12.90 11.02
C ASP A 128 13.71 12.79 12.50
N CYS A 129 13.92 11.62 13.10
CA CYS A 129 13.60 11.35 14.50
C CYS A 129 14.48 12.18 15.46
N PRO A 130 13.91 12.84 16.52
CA PRO A 130 12.51 12.87 16.94
C PRO A 130 11.69 14.07 16.42
N GLY A 131 12.24 14.90 15.53
CA GLY A 131 11.75 16.24 15.20
C GLY A 131 10.75 16.34 14.05
N CYS A 132 10.09 15.24 13.67
CA CYS A 132 9.31 15.19 12.44
C CYS A 132 7.95 15.94 12.58
N PRO A 133 7.60 16.83 11.65
CA PRO A 133 6.27 17.40 11.59
C PRO A 133 5.29 16.34 11.07
N VAL A 134 4.41 15.86 11.94
CA VAL A 134 3.29 14.99 11.55
C VAL A 134 2.33 15.81 10.67
N CYS A 135 2.13 15.40 9.41
CA CYS A 135 1.03 15.95 8.61
C CYS A 135 -0.28 15.25 9.00
N GLY A 136 -1.39 15.99 8.96
CA GLY A 136 -2.71 15.37 9.06
C GLY A 136 -2.94 14.35 7.94
N ALA A 137 -3.82 13.38 8.17
CA ALA A 137 -4.19 12.42 7.15
C ALA A 137 -4.70 13.15 5.88
N PRO A 138 -4.22 12.78 4.68
CA PRO A 138 -4.71 13.39 3.45
C PRO A 138 -6.20 13.08 3.29
N CYS A 139 -6.95 14.03 2.71
CA CYS A 139 -8.32 13.74 2.28
C CYS A 139 -8.29 12.77 1.10
N MET A 140 -8.97 11.65 1.24
CA MET A 140 -9.16 10.68 0.16
C MET A 140 -10.14 11.25 -0.87
N GLU A 141 -9.73 11.23 -2.13
CA GLU A 141 -10.53 11.62 -3.31
C GLU A 141 -10.79 10.37 -4.15
N ALA A 142 -12.02 10.16 -4.59
CA ALA A 142 -12.37 9.11 -5.53
C ALA A 142 -12.46 9.67 -6.95
N VAL A 143 -12.02 8.87 -7.91
CA VAL A 143 -12.07 9.15 -9.34
C VAL A 143 -13.03 8.17 -9.99
N GLU A 144 -13.96 8.71 -10.76
CA GLU A 144 -14.84 7.95 -11.64
C GLU A 144 -14.05 7.49 -12.89
N LEU A 145 -13.98 6.18 -13.10
CA LEU A 145 -13.52 5.58 -14.36
C LEU A 145 -14.74 5.19 -15.18
N ARG A 146 -14.87 5.81 -16.36
CA ARG A 146 -15.84 5.44 -17.40
C ARG A 146 -15.22 4.45 -18.38
N ASP A 147 -16.04 3.87 -19.26
CA ASP A 147 -15.56 2.99 -20.34
C ASP A 147 -14.36 3.59 -21.10
N GLY A 148 -13.31 2.79 -21.24
CA GLY A 148 -12.02 3.17 -21.83
C GLY A 148 -11.11 3.97 -20.91
N GLY A 149 -11.55 4.30 -19.69
CA GLY A 149 -10.81 5.05 -18.69
C GLY A 149 -9.69 4.24 -18.02
N SER A 150 -8.74 4.95 -17.43
CA SER A 150 -7.65 4.35 -16.67
C SER A 150 -7.11 5.28 -15.59
N VAL A 151 -6.58 4.69 -14.52
CA VAL A 151 -5.76 5.36 -13.51
C VAL A 151 -4.39 4.69 -13.43
N GLU A 152 -3.36 5.48 -13.13
CA GLU A 152 -1.99 5.01 -12.99
C GLU A 152 -1.42 5.43 -11.63
N TRP A 153 -0.66 4.53 -11.01
CA TRP A 153 0.12 4.80 -9.81
C TRP A 153 1.59 4.48 -10.07
N PHE A 154 2.47 5.36 -9.63
CA PHE A 154 3.91 5.15 -9.75
C PHE A 154 4.48 4.72 -8.40
N TRP A 155 5.21 3.61 -8.40
CA TRP A 155 6.00 3.16 -7.26
C TRP A 155 7.48 3.28 -7.60
N PRO A 156 8.26 4.06 -6.84
CA PRO A 156 9.69 4.24 -7.12
C PRO A 156 10.55 3.00 -6.82
N GLY A 157 9.98 1.91 -6.29
CA GLY A 157 10.71 0.69 -5.92
C GLY A 157 11.29 0.74 -4.50
N PHE A 158 10.63 1.45 -3.58
CA PHE A 158 11.01 1.52 -2.16
C PHE A 158 9.92 0.96 -1.24
N GLU A 159 10.35 0.26 -0.20
CA GLU A 159 9.55 -0.26 0.90
C GLU A 159 9.81 0.59 2.16
N TYR A 160 8.77 0.97 2.89
CA TYR A 160 8.87 1.80 4.09
C TYR A 160 8.55 0.97 5.33
N ALA A 161 9.56 0.32 5.90
CA ALA A 161 9.40 -0.54 7.07
C ALA A 161 9.20 0.30 8.34
N GLN A 162 8.22 -0.07 9.18
CA GLN A 162 8.08 0.54 10.50
C GLN A 162 9.06 -0.09 11.48
N ILE A 163 9.91 0.71 12.09
CA ILE A 163 10.88 0.28 13.10
C ILE A 163 10.81 1.17 14.34
N THR A 164 11.47 0.76 15.43
CA THR A 164 11.65 1.62 16.59
C THR A 164 12.67 2.70 16.28
N CYS A 165 12.29 3.95 16.54
CA CYS A 165 13.12 5.14 16.43
C CYS A 165 14.37 5.00 17.32
N PRO A 166 15.59 4.89 16.74
CA PRO A 166 16.80 4.68 17.54
C PRO A 166 17.14 5.85 18.46
N ALA A 167 16.78 7.07 18.03
CA ALA A 167 17.07 8.31 18.75
C ALA A 167 16.05 8.62 19.87
N ALA A 168 14.87 8.02 19.84
CA ALA A 168 13.81 8.27 20.83
C ALA A 168 12.91 7.03 21.06
N PRO A 169 13.42 5.95 21.67
CA PRO A 169 12.57 4.84 22.10
C PRO A 169 11.51 5.32 23.11
N PRO A 170 10.23 4.88 23.02
CA PRO A 170 9.70 3.81 22.17
C PRO A 170 9.01 4.31 20.88
N ALA A 171 9.29 5.53 20.40
CA ALA A 171 8.65 6.06 19.20
C ALA A 171 8.91 5.15 17.98
N THR A 172 7.97 5.12 17.03
CA THR A 172 8.12 4.40 15.76
C THR A 172 8.49 5.36 14.64
N CYS A 173 9.30 4.90 13.69
CA CYS A 173 9.65 5.63 12.48
C CYS A 173 9.61 4.71 11.26
N GLN A 174 9.70 5.30 10.07
CA GLN A 174 9.79 4.60 8.79
C GLN A 174 11.21 4.62 8.27
N GLU A 175 11.70 3.43 7.92
CA GLU A 175 12.97 3.24 7.24
C GLU A 175 12.70 2.95 5.77
N GLU A 176 13.22 3.80 4.89
CA GLU A 176 13.21 3.56 3.44
C GLU A 176 14.22 2.49 3.09
N ARG A 177 13.77 1.43 2.42
CA ARG A 177 14.62 0.37 1.89
C ARG A 177 14.27 0.14 0.43
N ALA A 178 15.28 -0.04 -0.41
CA ALA A 178 15.03 -0.51 -1.77
C ALA A 178 14.30 -1.85 -1.72
N ALA A 179 13.30 -2.03 -2.59
CA ALA A 179 12.67 -3.33 -2.76
C ALA A 179 13.74 -4.39 -3.06
N SER A 180 13.48 -5.65 -2.70
CA SER A 180 14.40 -6.77 -3.00
C SER A 180 13.92 -7.53 -4.24
N ALA A 181 14.82 -8.14 -5.00
CA ALA A 181 14.43 -8.83 -6.22
C ALA A 181 13.59 -10.04 -5.82
N GLY A 182 12.58 -10.39 -6.61
CA GLY A 182 11.71 -11.51 -6.27
C GLY A 182 10.28 -11.34 -6.73
N ALA A 183 9.41 -12.22 -6.23
CA ALA A 183 8.00 -12.23 -6.55
C ALA A 183 7.22 -11.28 -5.63
N TYR A 184 6.28 -10.56 -6.23
CA TYR A 184 5.40 -9.61 -5.58
C TYR A 184 3.97 -9.82 -6.08
N ALA A 185 3.00 -9.32 -5.32
CA ALA A 185 1.62 -9.21 -5.75
C ALA A 185 1.10 -7.79 -5.56
N ALA A 186 0.45 -7.26 -6.60
CA ALA A 186 -0.27 -6.01 -6.59
C ALA A 186 -1.77 -6.27 -6.52
N ARG A 187 -2.42 -5.78 -5.48
CA ARG A 187 -3.87 -5.88 -5.30
C ARG A 187 -4.53 -4.59 -5.72
N PHE A 188 -5.28 -4.63 -6.80
CA PHE A 188 -6.12 -3.53 -7.28
C PHE A 188 -7.52 -3.67 -6.69
N CYS A 189 -8.09 -2.60 -6.15
CA CYS A 189 -9.49 -2.57 -5.74
C CYS A 189 -10.25 -1.40 -6.38
N TRP A 190 -11.55 -1.59 -6.56
CA TRP A 190 -12.48 -0.63 -7.13
C TRP A 190 -13.88 -0.87 -6.54
N GLY A 191 -14.83 0.04 -6.74
CA GLY A 191 -16.21 -0.21 -6.36
C GLY A 191 -17.21 0.45 -7.30
N ALA A 192 -18.47 0.03 -7.22
CA ALA A 192 -19.53 0.52 -8.09
C ALA A 192 -20.09 1.88 -7.65
N SER A 193 -19.80 2.31 -6.42
CA SER A 193 -20.33 3.55 -5.87
C SER A 193 -19.38 4.15 -4.83
N VAL A 194 -19.57 5.44 -4.57
CA VAL A 194 -18.93 6.18 -3.48
C VAL A 194 -19.98 6.68 -2.49
N GLY A 195 -19.59 6.78 -1.23
CA GLY A 195 -20.35 7.35 -0.13
C GLY A 195 -19.51 8.34 0.66
N GLY A 196 -20.12 8.89 1.72
CA GLY A 196 -19.51 9.85 2.63
C GLY A 196 -19.81 11.32 2.30
N THR A 197 -19.25 12.23 3.09
CA THR A 197 -19.64 13.65 3.09
C THR A 197 -18.48 14.53 2.66
N SER A 198 -18.67 15.29 1.57
CA SER A 198 -17.78 16.38 1.15
C SER A 198 -17.43 17.32 2.32
N PRO A 199 -16.19 17.85 2.43
CA PRO A 199 -15.13 17.87 1.40
C PRO A 199 -14.13 16.71 1.45
N CYS A 200 -14.19 15.86 2.47
CA CYS A 200 -13.26 14.76 2.68
C CYS A 200 -14.08 13.56 3.15
N ASN A 201 -13.76 12.35 2.63
CA ASN A 201 -14.46 11.07 2.81
C ASN A 201 -15.33 10.71 1.59
N GLU A 202 -14.75 10.61 0.41
CA GLU A 202 -15.32 9.75 -0.63
C GLU A 202 -14.84 8.33 -0.34
N GLU A 203 -15.67 7.57 0.37
CA GLU A 203 -15.44 6.15 0.64
C GLU A 203 -16.08 5.35 -0.49
N ILE A 204 -15.30 4.55 -1.19
CA ILE A 204 -15.86 3.62 -2.17
C ILE A 204 -16.55 2.49 -1.41
N LEU A 205 -17.82 2.25 -1.75
CA LEU A 205 -18.66 1.24 -1.10
C LEU A 205 -18.51 -0.12 -1.81
N ASP A 206 -18.56 -1.19 -1.02
CA ASP A 206 -18.50 -2.59 -1.47
C ASP A 206 -17.34 -2.88 -2.45
N PRO A 207 -16.09 -2.69 -2.00
CA PRO A 207 -14.93 -2.82 -2.88
C PRO A 207 -14.76 -4.25 -3.40
N GLN A 208 -14.54 -4.36 -4.71
CA GLN A 208 -14.05 -5.54 -5.40
C GLN A 208 -12.55 -5.42 -5.57
N CYS A 209 -11.83 -6.54 -5.47
CA CYS A 209 -10.37 -6.56 -5.60
C CYS A 209 -9.89 -7.69 -6.48
N ALA A 210 -8.74 -7.50 -7.12
CA ALA A 210 -8.01 -8.51 -7.83
C ALA A 210 -6.50 -8.38 -7.59
N ASP A 211 -5.83 -9.52 -7.49
CA ASP A 211 -4.38 -9.61 -7.30
C ASP A 211 -3.70 -9.91 -8.64
N VAL A 212 -2.60 -9.21 -8.93
CA VAL A 212 -1.73 -9.43 -10.08
C VAL A 212 -0.33 -9.73 -9.58
N GLU A 213 0.16 -10.94 -9.88
CA GLU A 213 1.53 -11.34 -9.57
C GLU A 213 2.51 -10.69 -10.56
N PHE A 214 3.64 -10.22 -10.05
CA PHE A 214 4.74 -9.67 -10.85
C PHE A 214 6.09 -9.98 -10.19
N ALA A 215 7.20 -9.70 -10.89
CA ALA A 215 8.54 -9.94 -10.37
C ALA A 215 9.42 -8.71 -10.54
N LEU A 216 10.34 -8.51 -9.60
CA LEU A 216 11.36 -7.46 -9.67
C LEU A 216 12.75 -8.05 -9.99
N PRO A 217 13.54 -7.40 -10.87
CA PRO A 217 13.15 -6.29 -11.74
C PRO A 217 12.11 -6.70 -12.78
N ASP A 218 11.09 -5.87 -12.98
CA ASP A 218 10.11 -6.04 -14.05
C ASP A 218 10.72 -5.49 -15.36
N PRO A 219 10.80 -6.27 -16.45
CA PRO A 219 11.40 -5.81 -17.70
C PRO A 219 10.61 -4.69 -18.38
N ASP A 220 9.29 -4.66 -18.19
CA ASP A 220 8.39 -3.68 -18.79
C ASP A 220 8.14 -2.51 -17.84
N GLY A 221 8.31 -2.72 -16.53
CA GLY A 221 8.07 -1.73 -15.50
C GLY A 221 6.60 -1.32 -15.40
N VAL A 222 5.68 -2.15 -15.91
CA VAL A 222 4.24 -1.88 -15.94
C VAL A 222 3.47 -3.11 -15.51
N VAL A 223 2.67 -2.95 -14.47
CA VAL A 223 1.74 -3.99 -13.97
C VAL A 223 0.32 -3.49 -14.20
N GLU A 224 -0.43 -4.17 -15.06
CA GLU A 224 -1.77 -3.73 -15.48
C GLU A 224 -2.85 -4.73 -15.03
N TYR A 225 -3.96 -4.20 -14.54
CA TYR A 225 -5.22 -4.95 -14.36
C TYR A 225 -6.34 -4.32 -15.20
N LEU A 226 -7.09 -5.18 -15.89
CA LEU A 226 -8.25 -4.81 -16.68
C LEU A 226 -9.53 -5.26 -15.97
N ILE A 227 -10.36 -4.29 -15.59
CA ILE A 227 -11.75 -4.55 -15.21
C ILE A 227 -12.54 -4.69 -16.52
N ASP A 228 -12.99 -5.91 -16.80
CA ASP A 228 -13.88 -6.23 -17.92
C ASP A 228 -15.29 -6.49 -17.37
N HIS A 229 -16.21 -5.57 -17.66
CA HIS A 229 -17.61 -5.70 -17.30
C HIS A 229 -18.43 -5.90 -18.58
N GLY A 230 -18.59 -7.17 -18.96
CA GLY A 230 -19.40 -7.59 -20.10
C GLY A 230 -20.63 -8.39 -19.66
N GLY A 231 -21.79 -8.07 -20.22
CA GLY A 231 -23.06 -8.78 -19.99
C GLY A 231 -23.31 -9.99 -20.89
#